data_AF-A0A8B7J0A5-F1
#
_entry.id   AF-A0A8B7J0A5-F1
#
_cell.length_a   1.000
_cell.length_b   1.000
_cell.length_c   1.000
_cell.angle_alpha   90.00
_cell.angle_beta   90.00
_cell.angle_gamma   90.00
#
_symmetry.space_group_name_H-M   'P 1'
#
loop_
_entity.id
_entity.type
_entity.pdbx_description
1 polymer ?
#
loop_
_entity_poly.entity_id
_entity_poly.type
_entity_poly.pdbx_seq_one_letter_code
_entity_poly.pdbx_strand_id
1 'polypeptide(L)'
;SFLGGLNWAFIGVDEAHRLKNDDSLLYKTLIDFKSNHRLLITGTPLQNSLKELWSLLHFIMPEKFSSWEDFEEEHGKGREFGYASLHKELEPFLLRRVKKDVEKSLPAKVEQILRMEMSALQKQYYKWILTRNYKALSKGSKGSTSGFLNIMMELKKCCNHCYLIKPPDDSEFYNKQEALQHCSLYACKQPK
;
A
#
# COMPACT_ATOMS: atom_id res chain seq x y z
N SER A 1 -5.43 24.97 -17.09
CA SER A 1 -5.45 23.76 -17.92
C SER A 1 -6.73 23.74 -18.74
N PHE A 2 -6.73 23.22 -19.98
CA PHE A 2 -7.93 23.17 -20.84
C PHE A 2 -9.15 22.52 -20.14
N LEU A 3 -8.91 21.44 -19.39
CA LEU A 3 -9.94 20.70 -18.67
C LEU A 3 -10.54 21.46 -17.47
N GLY A 4 -9.81 22.40 -16.86
CA GLY A 4 -10.29 23.18 -15.72
C GLY A 4 -11.22 24.35 -16.10
N GLY A 5 -11.17 24.79 -17.37
CA GLY A 5 -12.07 25.83 -17.88
C GLY A 5 -13.48 25.32 -18.21
N LEU A 6 -13.69 24.00 -18.16
CA LEU A 6 -14.97 23.36 -18.46
C LEU A 6 -15.76 23.14 -17.16
N ASN A 7 -17.07 23.35 -17.23
CA ASN A 7 -17.99 22.95 -16.15
C ASN A 7 -18.36 21.47 -16.34
N TRP A 8 -17.88 20.62 -15.46
CA TRP A 8 -18.17 19.19 -15.50
C TRP A 8 -19.53 18.89 -14.87
N ALA A 9 -20.35 18.06 -15.51
CA ALA A 9 -21.57 17.57 -14.87
C ALA A 9 -21.25 16.58 -13.74
N PHE A 10 -20.20 15.77 -13.93
CA PHE A 10 -19.84 14.67 -13.04
C PHE A 10 -18.33 14.39 -13.07
N ILE A 11 -17.74 14.09 -11.92
CA ILE A 11 -16.37 13.59 -11.79
C ILE A 11 -16.41 12.26 -11.04
N GLY A 12 -15.99 11.19 -11.72
CA GLY A 12 -15.79 9.87 -11.11
C GLY A 12 -14.31 9.56 -10.98
N VAL A 13 -13.85 9.21 -9.78
CA VAL A 13 -12.45 8.82 -9.52
C VAL A 13 -12.42 7.37 -9.06
N ASP A 14 -11.79 6.52 -9.87
CA ASP A 14 -11.47 5.15 -9.48
C ASP A 14 -10.15 5.10 -8.69
N GLU A 15 -10.01 4.10 -7.83
CA GLU A 15 -8.92 3.98 -6.87
C GLU A 15 -8.69 5.26 -6.06
N ALA A 16 -9.79 5.80 -5.51
CA ALA A 16 -9.82 7.07 -4.77
C ALA A 16 -8.85 7.15 -3.59
N HIS A 17 -8.27 6.02 -3.14
CA HIS A 17 -7.15 6.00 -2.20
C HIS A 17 -5.92 6.80 -2.69
N ARG A 18 -5.82 7.15 -3.97
CA ARG A 18 -4.83 8.10 -4.52
C ARG A 18 -5.01 9.54 -3.99
N LEU A 19 -6.23 9.92 -3.59
CA LEU A 19 -6.59 11.26 -3.10
C LEU A 19 -6.51 11.41 -1.58
N LYS A 20 -5.88 10.45 -0.90
CA LYS A 20 -5.78 10.43 0.57
C LYS A 20 -4.96 11.57 1.19
N ASN A 21 -4.20 12.31 0.37
CA ASN A 21 -3.36 13.42 0.78
C ASN A 21 -3.81 14.70 0.07
N ASP A 22 -4.35 15.63 0.85
CA ASP A 22 -4.79 16.96 0.45
C ASP A 22 -3.66 17.81 -0.14
N ASP A 23 -2.41 17.53 0.26
CA ASP A 23 -1.25 18.23 -0.29
C ASP A 23 -0.81 17.77 -1.67
N SER A 24 -1.34 16.64 -2.15
CA SER A 24 -0.93 16.08 -3.43
C SER A 24 -1.34 17.00 -4.59
N LEU A 25 -0.47 17.11 -5.60
CA LEU A 25 -0.76 17.89 -6.81
C LEU A 25 -2.04 17.41 -7.50
N LEU A 26 -2.29 16.09 -7.49
CA LEU A 26 -3.50 15.50 -8.05
C LEU A 26 -4.76 16.00 -7.32
N TYR A 27 -4.72 16.03 -5.99
CA TYR A 27 -5.82 16.55 -5.19
C TYR A 27 -6.11 18.03 -5.49
N LYS A 28 -5.07 18.86 -5.41
CA LYS A 28 -5.15 20.32 -5.66
C LYS A 28 -5.61 20.65 -7.08
N THR A 29 -5.30 19.80 -8.06
CA THR A 29 -5.75 20.00 -9.45
C THR A 29 -7.20 19.59 -9.63
N LEU A 30 -7.64 18.48 -9.04
CA LEU A 30 -9.00 17.97 -9.20
C LEU A 30 -10.03 18.74 -8.37
N ILE A 31 -9.65 19.27 -7.21
CA ILE A 31 -10.55 20.07 -6.37
C ILE A 31 -10.97 21.38 -7.08
N ASP A 32 -10.05 21.96 -7.87
CA ASP A 32 -10.24 23.19 -8.66
C ASP A 32 -11.23 23.00 -9.83
N PHE A 33 -11.48 21.75 -10.25
CA PHE A 33 -12.44 21.48 -11.32
C PHE A 33 -13.88 21.72 -10.84
N LYS A 34 -14.58 22.58 -11.57
CA LYS A 34 -16.01 22.86 -11.35
C LYS A 34 -16.82 21.63 -11.73
N SER A 35 -17.55 21.07 -10.77
CA SER A 35 -18.40 19.90 -10.98
C SER A 35 -19.67 19.92 -10.13
N ASN A 36 -20.80 19.46 -10.68
CA ASN A 36 -22.05 19.34 -9.91
C ASN A 36 -22.07 18.09 -9.01
N HIS A 37 -21.48 16.99 -9.47
CA HIS A 37 -21.49 15.71 -8.76
C HIS A 37 -20.10 15.07 -8.76
N ARG A 38 -19.73 14.45 -7.63
CA ARG A 38 -18.46 13.74 -7.46
C ARG A 38 -18.70 12.34 -6.90
N LEU A 39 -18.06 11.34 -7.48
CA LEU A 39 -18.12 9.95 -7.05
C LEU A 39 -16.70 9.40 -6.85
N LEU A 40 -16.48 8.79 -5.69
CA LEU A 40 -15.23 8.11 -5.38
C LEU A 40 -15.47 6.61 -5.33
N ILE A 41 -14.64 5.86 -6.04
CA ILE A 41 -14.66 4.39 -6.07
C ILE A 41 -13.32 3.91 -5.53
N THR A 42 -13.35 3.01 -4.55
CA THR A 42 -12.14 2.40 -4.00
C THR A 42 -12.42 0.97 -3.54
N GLY A 43 -11.57 0.04 -3.97
CA GLY A 43 -11.59 -1.34 -3.47
C GLY A 43 -10.88 -1.50 -2.13
N THR A 44 -9.99 -0.57 -1.78
CA THR A 44 -9.26 -0.60 -0.52
C THR A 44 -10.07 0.07 0.59
N PRO A 45 -10.26 -0.59 1.74
CA PRO A 45 -10.95 0.03 2.86
C PRO A 45 -10.15 1.26 3.34
N LEU A 46 -10.85 2.37 3.56
CA LEU A 46 -10.36 3.54 4.29
C LEU A 46 -9.81 3.06 5.64
N GLN A 47 -8.49 3.03 5.82
CA GLN A 47 -7.91 2.22 6.91
C GLN A 47 -6.93 2.91 7.87
N ASN A 48 -6.41 4.12 7.64
CA ASN A 48 -5.25 4.52 8.45
C ASN A 48 -5.29 5.86 9.18
N SER A 49 -6.09 6.87 8.79
CA SER A 49 -6.20 8.08 9.60
C SER A 49 -7.49 8.86 9.37
N LEU A 50 -7.89 9.62 10.39
CA LEU A 50 -8.99 10.59 10.31
C LEU A 50 -8.71 11.65 9.22
N LYS A 51 -7.44 12.03 9.03
CA LYS A 51 -7.02 12.95 7.96
C LYS A 51 -7.25 12.39 6.55
N GLU A 52 -6.96 11.11 6.32
CA GLU A 52 -7.24 10.47 5.03
C GLU A 52 -8.75 10.47 4.74
N LEU A 53 -9.58 10.18 5.74
CA LEU A 53 -11.04 10.21 5.61
C LEU A 53 -11.56 11.62 5.31
N TRP A 54 -11.11 12.61 6.09
CA TRP A 54 -11.45 14.02 5.87
C TRP A 54 -11.08 14.47 4.46
N SER A 55 -9.89 14.11 3.96
CA SER A 55 -9.43 14.49 2.63
C SER A 55 -10.40 14.02 1.53
N LEU A 56 -10.89 12.78 1.63
CA LEU A 56 -11.88 12.25 0.68
C LEU A 56 -13.25 12.91 0.84
N LEU A 57 -13.68 13.23 2.06
CA LEU A 57 -14.96 13.89 2.31
C LEU A 57 -14.96 15.35 1.85
N HIS A 58 -13.90 16.11 2.16
CA HIS A 58 -13.65 17.45 1.62
C HIS A 58 -13.63 17.40 0.09
N PHE A 59 -13.09 16.34 -0.53
CA PHE A 59 -13.11 16.22 -1.99
C PHE A 59 -14.53 16.06 -2.55
N ILE A 60 -15.42 15.32 -1.89
CA ILE A 60 -16.81 15.13 -2.34
C ILE A 60 -17.65 16.39 -2.04
N MET A 61 -17.51 16.96 -0.84
CA MET A 61 -18.28 18.12 -0.36
C MET A 61 -17.38 19.13 0.36
N PRO A 62 -16.69 20.02 -0.39
CA PRO A 62 -15.77 20.99 0.21
C PRO A 62 -16.47 22.04 1.07
N GLU A 63 -17.75 22.33 0.80
CA GLU A 63 -18.53 23.32 1.56
C GLU A 63 -18.88 22.84 2.97
N LYS A 64 -19.15 21.54 3.14
CA LYS A 64 -19.50 20.94 4.44
C LYS A 64 -18.26 20.68 5.29
N PHE A 65 -17.18 20.25 4.64
CA PHE A 65 -15.93 19.84 5.32
C PHE A 65 -14.80 20.78 4.92
N SER A 66 -14.87 22.06 5.28
CA SER A 66 -13.93 23.09 4.83
C SER A 66 -12.59 23.09 5.58
N SER A 67 -12.62 22.86 6.89
CA SER A 67 -11.44 22.89 7.76
C SER A 67 -11.12 21.51 8.34
N TRP A 68 -9.84 21.15 8.32
CA TRP A 68 -9.34 19.97 9.03
C TRP A 68 -9.43 20.15 10.55
N GLU A 69 -9.12 21.34 11.05
CA GLU A 69 -9.04 21.63 12.49
C GLU A 69 -10.40 21.46 13.16
N ASP A 70 -11.47 21.97 12.54
CA ASP A 70 -12.84 21.83 13.03
C ASP A 70 -13.27 20.36 13.06
N PHE A 71 -12.94 19.61 12.00
CA PHE A 71 -13.25 18.19 11.89
C PHE A 71 -12.47 17.34 12.92
N GLU A 72 -11.21 17.69 13.18
CA GLU A 72 -10.39 17.04 14.19
C GLU A 72 -10.87 17.37 15.61
N GLU A 73 -11.33 18.60 15.86
CA GLU A 73 -11.89 18.95 17.16
C GLU A 73 -13.21 18.20 17.45
N GLU A 74 -14.08 18.09 16.44
CA GLU A 74 -15.38 17.43 16.56
C GLU A 74 -15.27 15.91 16.70
N HIS A 75 -14.36 15.26 15.94
CA HIS A 75 -14.28 13.80 15.86
C HIS A 75 -13.00 13.19 16.46
N GLY A 76 -11.98 13.99 16.78
CA GLY A 76 -10.70 13.52 17.33
C GLY A 76 -10.73 13.26 18.84
N LYS A 77 -11.64 13.90 19.58
CA LYS A 77 -11.79 13.76 21.05
C LYS A 77 -12.61 12.51 21.41
N GLY A 78 -12.00 11.33 21.32
CA GLY A 78 -12.56 10.08 21.83
C GLY A 78 -12.58 8.96 20.79
N ARG A 79 -11.56 8.10 20.82
CA ARG A 79 -11.33 7.02 19.85
C ARG A 79 -12.48 6.00 19.71
N GLU A 80 -13.40 5.92 20.67
CA GLU A 80 -14.56 5.02 20.57
C GLU A 80 -15.87 5.75 20.27
N PHE A 81 -16.15 6.87 20.94
CA PHE A 81 -17.42 7.61 20.76
C PHE A 81 -17.43 8.50 19.51
N GLY A 82 -16.32 9.15 19.18
CA GLY A 82 -16.24 10.04 18.01
C GLY A 82 -16.35 9.28 16.68
N TYR A 83 -15.72 8.11 16.58
CA TYR A 83 -15.77 7.27 15.38
C TYR A 83 -17.16 6.67 15.16
N ALA A 84 -17.89 6.30 16.21
CA ALA A 84 -19.25 5.78 16.08
C ALA A 84 -20.23 6.85 15.58
N SER A 85 -20.12 8.07 16.09
CA SER A 85 -20.92 9.21 15.62
C SER A 85 -20.60 9.55 14.16
N LEU A 86 -19.31 9.61 13.83
CA LEU A 86 -18.85 9.85 12.47
C LEU A 86 -19.34 8.75 11.50
N HIS A 87 -19.27 7.48 11.89
CA HIS A 87 -19.77 6.38 11.06
C HIS A 87 -21.25 6.51 10.74
N LYS A 88 -22.08 6.95 11.69
CA LYS A 88 -23.51 7.16 11.50
C LYS A 88 -23.80 8.33 10.56
N GLU A 89 -23.02 9.40 10.65
CA GLU A 89 -23.13 10.54 9.73
C GLU A 89 -22.65 10.21 8.32
N LEU A 90 -21.66 9.33 8.21
CA LEU A 90 -21.08 8.91 6.93
C LEU A 90 -21.81 7.75 6.25
N GLU A 91 -22.65 7.02 6.98
CA GLU A 91 -23.48 5.93 6.46
C GLU A 91 -24.23 6.27 5.16
N PRO A 92 -24.91 7.43 5.00
CA PRO A 92 -25.58 7.78 3.75
C PRO A 92 -24.63 8.07 2.58
N PHE A 93 -23.37 8.43 2.85
CA PHE A 93 -22.38 8.78 1.83
C PHE A 93 -21.47 7.62 1.43
N LEU A 94 -21.38 6.58 2.27
CA LEU A 94 -20.48 5.45 2.08
C LEU A 94 -21.24 4.16 1.81
N LEU A 95 -21.18 3.70 0.57
CA LEU A 95 -21.65 2.36 0.23
C LEU A 95 -20.51 1.35 0.34
N ARG A 96 -20.50 0.55 1.41
CA ARG A 96 -19.55 -0.55 1.59
C ARG A 96 -20.28 -1.89 1.62
N ARG A 97 -19.87 -2.83 0.76
CA ARG A 97 -20.39 -4.20 0.70
C ARG A 97 -19.24 -5.20 0.70
N VAL A 98 -19.40 -6.34 1.36
CA VAL A 98 -18.42 -7.43 1.31
C VAL A 98 -18.87 -8.45 0.27
N LYS A 99 -17.95 -9.08 -0.46
CA LYS A 99 -18.29 -10.09 -1.50
C LYS A 99 -19.20 -11.21 -0.96
N LYS A 100 -18.99 -11.64 0.30
CA LYS A 100 -19.84 -12.64 0.98
C LYS A 100 -21.31 -12.21 1.11
N ASP A 101 -21.58 -10.90 1.16
CA ASP A 101 -22.94 -10.36 1.36
C ASP A 101 -23.70 -10.27 0.03
N VAL A 102 -22.97 -10.21 -1.09
CA VAL A 102 -23.53 -9.93 -2.42
C VAL A 102 -23.51 -11.15 -3.34
N GLU A 103 -22.45 -11.96 -3.27
CA GLU A 103 -22.24 -13.08 -4.19
C GLU A 103 -22.15 -14.40 -3.41
N LYS A 104 -23.25 -15.15 -3.41
CA LYS A 104 -23.38 -16.43 -2.68
C LYS A 104 -22.88 -17.62 -3.48
N SER A 105 -22.62 -17.46 -4.78
CA SER A 105 -22.14 -18.55 -5.65
C SER A 105 -20.62 -18.77 -5.57
N LEU A 106 -19.87 -17.78 -5.07
CA LEU A 106 -18.41 -17.87 -4.94
C LEU A 106 -18.00 -18.75 -3.74
N PRO A 107 -16.98 -19.62 -3.92
CA PRO A 107 -16.42 -20.38 -2.81
C PRO A 107 -15.76 -19.44 -1.78
N ALA A 108 -15.70 -19.88 -0.52
CA ALA A 108 -15.07 -19.14 0.54
C ALA A 108 -13.56 -18.98 0.27
N LYS A 109 -13.04 -17.76 0.45
CA LYS A 109 -11.60 -17.50 0.36
C LYS A 109 -10.85 -18.31 1.42
N VAL A 110 -9.95 -19.19 0.99
CA VAL A 110 -9.03 -19.91 1.88
C VAL A 110 -7.67 -19.22 1.87
N GLU A 111 -7.13 -18.91 3.04
CA GLU A 111 -5.80 -18.30 3.19
C GLU A 111 -4.92 -19.24 4.03
N GLN A 112 -3.77 -19.64 3.47
CA GLN A 112 -2.80 -20.51 4.13
C GLN A 112 -1.49 -19.75 4.33
N ILE A 113 -1.02 -19.71 5.59
CA ILE A 113 0.25 -19.10 5.95
C ILE A 113 1.30 -20.19 6.03
N LEU A 114 2.16 -20.27 5.01
CA LEU A 114 3.30 -21.18 4.97
C LEU A 114 4.48 -20.53 5.69
N ARG A 115 4.91 -21.13 6.81
CA ARG A 115 6.11 -20.70 7.53
C ARG A 115 7.28 -21.53 7.01
N MET A 116 8.29 -20.85 6.47
CA MET A 116 9.48 -21.47 5.89
C MET A 116 10.72 -21.08 6.69
N GLU A 117 11.68 -22.00 6.81
CA GLU A 117 12.98 -21.68 7.37
C GLU A 117 13.90 -21.05 6.32
N MET A 118 14.79 -20.16 6.75
CA MET A 118 15.82 -19.60 5.88
C MET A 118 16.88 -20.64 5.51
N SER A 119 17.29 -20.65 4.24
CA SER A 119 18.45 -21.43 3.78
C SER A 119 19.76 -20.96 4.44
N ALA A 120 20.79 -21.81 4.41
CA ALA A 120 22.10 -21.47 4.99
C ALA A 120 22.69 -20.19 4.38
N LEU A 121 22.57 -20.04 3.06
CA LEU A 121 23.02 -18.86 2.33
C LEU A 121 22.23 -17.60 2.73
N GLN A 122 20.91 -17.70 2.88
CA GLN A 122 20.08 -16.59 3.38
C GLN A 122 20.47 -16.20 4.80
N LYS A 123 20.68 -17.16 5.71
CA LYS A 123 21.12 -16.88 7.09
C LYS A 123 22.46 -16.12 7.11
N GLN A 124 23.38 -16.48 6.23
CA GLN A 124 24.67 -15.80 6.09
C GLN A 124 24.52 -14.36 5.61
N TYR A 125 23.78 -14.12 4.52
CA TYR A 125 23.50 -12.76 4.04
C TYR A 125 22.74 -11.92 5.06
N TYR A 126 21.74 -12.51 5.72
CA TYR A 126 20.96 -11.86 6.76
C TYR A 126 21.85 -11.39 7.92
N LYS A 127 22.80 -12.23 8.36
CA LYS A 127 23.80 -11.85 9.37
C LYS A 127 24.71 -10.73 8.89
N TRP A 128 25.14 -10.73 7.62
CA TRP A 128 25.98 -9.68 7.06
C TRP A 128 25.26 -8.33 6.96
N ILE A 129 23.98 -8.34 6.59
CA ILE A 129 23.13 -7.15 6.54
C ILE A 129 22.91 -6.58 7.94
N LEU A 130 22.59 -7.43 8.93
CA LEU A 130 22.40 -7.01 10.33
C LEU A 130 23.68 -6.43 10.95
N THR A 131 24.83 -7.05 10.70
CA THR A 131 26.13 -6.59 11.22
C THR A 131 26.71 -5.42 10.44
N ARG A 132 26.00 -4.90 9.43
CA ARG A 132 26.46 -3.81 8.55
C ARG A 132 27.83 -4.09 7.92
N ASN A 133 28.12 -5.36 7.62
CA ASN A 133 29.39 -5.75 7.04
C ASN A 133 29.37 -5.55 5.50
N TYR A 134 29.40 -4.28 5.10
CA TYR A 134 29.31 -3.89 3.69
C TYR A 134 30.48 -4.38 2.85
N LYS A 135 31.65 -4.63 3.46
CA LYS A 135 32.84 -5.16 2.78
C LYS A 135 32.67 -6.62 2.34
N ALA A 136 31.95 -7.42 3.11
CA ALA A 136 31.63 -8.81 2.72
C ALA A 136 30.56 -8.85 1.63
N LEU A 137 29.62 -7.90 1.65
CA LEU A 137 28.52 -7.79 0.68
C LEU A 137 28.97 -7.17 -0.67
N SER A 138 29.94 -6.26 -0.68
CA SER A 138 30.42 -5.59 -1.90
C SER A 138 31.54 -6.35 -2.64
N LYS A 139 32.01 -7.49 -2.13
CA LYS A 139 33.01 -8.32 -2.82
C LYS A 139 32.45 -8.85 -4.15
N GLY A 140 32.90 -8.24 -5.25
CA GLY A 140 32.55 -8.60 -6.63
C GLY A 140 31.55 -7.66 -7.32
N SER A 141 30.88 -6.76 -6.59
CA SER A 141 29.91 -5.82 -7.20
C SER A 141 30.53 -4.42 -7.32
N LYS A 142 30.74 -3.96 -8.56
CA LYS A 142 31.20 -2.59 -8.89
C LYS A 142 30.04 -1.57 -8.77
N GLY A 143 29.30 -1.61 -7.68
CA GLY A 143 28.11 -0.80 -7.43
C GLY A 143 28.21 0.07 -6.17
N SER A 144 27.47 1.17 -6.16
CA SER A 144 27.45 2.14 -5.05
C SER A 144 27.05 1.51 -3.72
N THR A 145 27.90 1.69 -2.70
CA THR A 145 27.67 1.31 -1.29
C THR A 145 26.46 2.03 -0.66
N SER A 146 25.90 3.04 -1.33
CA SER A 146 24.71 3.79 -0.89
C SER A 146 23.41 2.98 -0.93
N GLY A 147 23.40 1.78 -1.51
CA GLY A 147 22.21 0.91 -1.60
C GLY A 147 21.71 0.35 -0.27
N PHE A 148 22.54 0.33 0.78
CA PHE A 148 22.21 -0.31 2.06
C PHE A 148 21.69 0.64 3.16
N LEU A 149 21.30 1.88 2.81
CA LEU A 149 20.76 2.85 3.77
C LEU A 149 19.44 2.38 4.41
N ASN A 150 18.63 1.60 3.68
CA ASN A 150 17.40 1.03 4.18
C ASN A 150 17.55 -0.47 4.49
N ILE A 151 18.13 -0.76 5.66
CA ILE A 151 18.36 -2.12 6.15
C ILE A 151 17.08 -2.98 6.08
N MET A 152 15.91 -2.40 6.39
CA MET A 152 14.64 -3.14 6.34
C MET A 152 14.30 -3.63 4.93
N MET A 153 14.59 -2.83 3.90
CA MET A 153 14.39 -3.24 2.51
C MET A 153 15.37 -4.34 2.09
N GLU A 154 16.62 -4.26 2.55
CA GLU A 154 17.63 -5.28 2.26
C GLU A 154 17.34 -6.61 2.96
N LEU A 155 16.88 -6.58 4.20
CA LEU A 155 16.42 -7.79 4.89
C LEU A 155 15.21 -8.41 4.15
N LYS A 156 14.26 -7.60 3.67
CA LYS A 156 13.14 -8.09 2.85
C LYS A 156 13.61 -8.73 1.56
N LYS A 157 14.56 -8.12 0.84
CA LYS A 157 15.17 -8.70 -0.37
C LYS A 157 15.83 -10.04 -0.06
N CYS A 158 16.60 -10.13 1.02
CA CYS A 158 17.27 -11.36 1.45
C CYS A 158 16.26 -12.48 1.80
N CYS A 159 15.17 -12.16 2.48
CA CYS A 159 14.10 -13.11 2.79
C CYS A 159 13.37 -13.61 1.54
N ASN A 160 13.20 -12.75 0.53
CA ASN A 160 12.58 -13.14 -0.73
C ASN A 160 13.53 -14.03 -1.56
N HIS A 161 14.76 -13.57 -1.80
CA HIS A 161 15.77 -14.32 -2.55
C HIS A 161 17.17 -13.72 -2.38
N CYS A 162 18.20 -14.55 -2.15
CA CYS A 162 19.60 -14.08 -2.02
C CYS A 162 20.09 -13.29 -3.25
N TYR A 163 19.66 -13.68 -4.44
CA TYR A 163 20.11 -13.04 -5.68
C TYR A 163 19.62 -11.61 -5.89
N LEU A 164 18.62 -11.16 -5.11
CA LEU A 164 18.23 -9.75 -5.09
C LEU A 164 19.26 -8.86 -4.37
N ILE A 165 20.15 -9.47 -3.59
CA ILE A 165 21.26 -8.81 -2.89
C ILE A 165 22.54 -8.87 -3.72
N LYS A 166 22.91 -10.06 -4.19
CA LYS A 166 24.08 -10.27 -5.04
C LYS A 166 23.70 -11.23 -6.18
N PRO A 167 23.72 -10.81 -7.46
CA PRO A 167 23.49 -11.73 -8.56
C PRO A 167 24.59 -12.81 -8.59
N PRO A 168 24.28 -14.02 -9.06
CA PRO A 168 25.28 -15.08 -9.19
C PRO A 168 26.40 -14.61 -10.15
N ASP A 169 27.64 -14.96 -9.83
CA ASP A 169 28.76 -14.78 -10.75
C ASP A 169 28.63 -15.84 -11.88
N ASP A 170 28.92 -15.49 -13.14
CA ASP A 170 28.70 -16.34 -14.33
C ASP A 170 29.36 -17.75 -14.26
N SER A 171 30.28 -17.96 -13.31
CA SER A 171 30.95 -19.23 -13.04
C SER A 171 30.16 -20.20 -12.14
N GLU A 172 29.11 -19.75 -11.48
CA GLU A 172 28.32 -20.55 -10.53
C GLU A 172 26.99 -21.01 -11.15
N PHE A 173 27.05 -21.84 -12.20
CA PHE A 173 25.89 -22.60 -12.64
C PHE A 173 25.57 -23.69 -11.61
N TYR A 174 24.68 -23.38 -10.66
CA TYR A 174 24.17 -24.38 -9.71
C TYR A 174 23.18 -25.35 -10.36
N ASN A 175 23.18 -26.58 -9.85
CA ASN A 175 22.27 -27.64 -10.24
C ASN A 175 20.82 -27.17 -10.17
N LYS A 176 20.00 -27.53 -11.18
CA LYS A 176 18.57 -27.19 -11.27
C LYS A 176 17.76 -27.47 -9.99
N GLN A 177 18.18 -28.44 -9.18
CA GLN A 177 17.54 -28.80 -7.90
C GLN A 177 17.76 -27.76 -6.79
N GLU A 178 18.94 -27.13 -6.70
CA GLU A 178 19.22 -26.10 -5.69
C GLU A 178 18.50 -24.79 -6.04
N ALA A 179 18.42 -24.45 -7.33
CA ALA A 179 17.61 -23.33 -7.80
C ALA A 179 16.13 -23.49 -7.41
N LEU A 180 15.57 -24.72 -7.48
CA LEU A 180 14.19 -25.00 -7.06
C LEU A 180 13.98 -24.87 -5.55
N GLN A 181 14.95 -25.28 -4.73
CA GLN A 181 14.92 -25.04 -3.28
C GLN A 181 14.99 -23.54 -2.96
N HIS A 182 15.80 -22.78 -3.70
CA HIS A 182 15.92 -21.33 -3.55
C HIS A 182 14.66 -20.57 -4.05
N CYS A 183 13.99 -21.07 -5.09
CA CYS A 183 12.74 -20.50 -5.62
C CYS A 183 11.49 -20.91 -4.83
N SER A 184 11.59 -21.74 -3.80
CA SER A 184 10.44 -22.16 -2.98
C SER A 184 9.82 -21.02 -2.16
N LEU A 185 10.37 -19.80 -2.26
CA LEU A 185 9.94 -18.59 -1.56
C LEU A 185 8.89 -17.76 -2.32
N TYR A 186 8.46 -18.19 -3.50
CA TYR A 186 7.28 -17.59 -4.11
C TYR A 186 6.04 -18.02 -3.32
N ALA A 187 5.72 -17.20 -2.31
CA ALA A 187 4.45 -17.20 -1.60
C ALA A 187 3.34 -16.98 -2.63
N CYS A 188 2.88 -18.09 -3.21
CA CYS A 188 1.79 -18.07 -4.14
C CYS A 188 0.52 -17.85 -3.33
N LYS A 189 0.08 -16.59 -3.23
CA LYS A 189 -1.34 -16.28 -3.12
C LYS A 189 -2.02 -16.78 -4.39
N GLN A 190 -2.20 -18.09 -4.50
CA GLN A 190 -3.07 -18.68 -5.50
C GLN A 190 -4.51 -18.46 -5.01
N PRO A 191 -5.34 -17.73 -5.76
CA PRO A 191 -6.77 -17.86 -5.60
C PRO A 191 -7.14 -19.25 -6.13
N LYS A 192 -7.53 -20.16 -5.24
CA LYS A 192 -8.42 -21.26 -5.61
C LYS A 192 -9.85 -20.79 -5.47
#